data_AF-A0A2H9MKL1-F1
#
_entry.id   AF-A0A2H9MKL1-F1
#
_cell.length_a   1.000
_cell.length_b   1.000
_cell.length_c   1.000
_cell.angle_alpha   90.00
_cell.angle_beta   90.00
_cell.angle_gamma   90.00
#
_symmetry.space_group_name_H-M   'P 1'
#
loop_
_entity.id
_entity.type
_entity.pdbx_description
1 polymer ?
#
loop_
_entity_poly.entity_id
_entity_poly.type
_entity_poly.pdbx_seq_one_letter_code
_entity_poly.pdbx_strand_id
1 'polypeptide(L)'
;NFRNIKSMKKLKPGMRVYAVNREKNIALAVIGKKPVENGLNIVVSHIDSPRLDLKPNPLYEDKDAGVALFKTHYYGGIRKYHWVNTPLALHGKIIKRNGEAVNIKIGENSDEPVFIIPDLLPHLSKNLQDKRKLPEGIKGEELNILVGSMPVKDKNVKEKIKIAVLENLNKKYGITEEDFVSAELEAVPATTPREIGFDKSMIGAYGQDDRICAYASLMAI
;
A
#
# COMPACT_ATOMS: atom_id res chain seq x y z
N ASN A 1 16.24 -25.25 -1.70
CA ASN A 1 15.07 -24.64 -1.02
C ASN A 1 15.44 -24.11 0.35
N PHE A 2 15.01 -22.89 0.66
CA PHE A 2 15.18 -22.25 1.96
C PHE A 2 14.29 -22.90 3.03
N ARG A 3 14.75 -22.93 4.28
CA ARG A 3 14.00 -23.48 5.43
C ARG A 3 13.97 -22.50 6.59
N ASN A 4 12.87 -22.46 7.34
CA ASN A 4 12.77 -21.56 8.49
C ASN A 4 13.81 -21.98 9.54
N ILE A 5 14.71 -21.06 9.92
CA ILE A 5 15.80 -21.34 10.86
C ILE A 5 15.30 -21.85 12.22
N LYS A 6 14.13 -21.41 12.68
CA LYS A 6 13.54 -21.84 13.95
C LYS A 6 13.14 -23.32 13.96
N SER A 7 12.96 -23.93 12.79
CA SER A 7 12.64 -25.35 12.65
C SER A 7 13.88 -26.25 12.63
N MET A 8 15.08 -25.66 12.61
CA MET A 8 16.34 -26.39 12.47
C MET A 8 16.98 -26.67 13.82
N LYS A 9 17.29 -27.94 14.11
CA LYS A 9 18.06 -28.35 15.30
C LYS A 9 19.57 -28.14 15.15
N LYS A 10 20.10 -28.22 13.92
CA LYS A 10 21.53 -28.05 13.61
C LYS A 10 21.68 -27.43 12.23
N LEU A 11 22.64 -26.52 12.11
CA LEU A 11 23.04 -25.90 10.84
C LEU A 11 24.26 -26.64 10.29
N LYS A 12 24.24 -26.95 8.99
CA LYS A 12 25.32 -27.62 8.26
C LYS A 12 25.71 -26.77 7.05
N PRO A 13 26.98 -26.79 6.62
CA PRO A 13 27.41 -26.09 5.41
C PRO A 13 26.55 -26.44 4.19
N GLY A 14 26.25 -25.43 3.37
CA GLY A 14 25.39 -25.52 2.19
C GLY A 14 23.88 -25.42 2.47
N MET A 15 23.46 -25.41 3.73
CA MET A 15 22.04 -25.21 4.06
C MET A 15 21.60 -23.77 3.76
N ARG A 16 20.39 -23.64 3.20
CA ARG A 16 19.72 -22.36 2.96
C ARG A 16 18.63 -22.16 4.02
N VAL A 17 18.73 -21.11 4.81
CA VAL A 17 17.80 -20.82 5.92
C VAL A 17 17.26 -19.40 5.84
N TYR A 18 16.08 -19.18 6.43
CA TYR A 18 15.49 -17.85 6.55
C TYR A 18 14.86 -17.62 7.93
N ALA A 19 14.71 -16.35 8.30
CA ALA A 19 13.93 -15.90 9.44
C ALA A 19 13.01 -14.75 9.01
N VAL A 20 11.74 -14.82 9.37
CA VAL A 20 10.76 -13.74 9.16
C VAL A 20 10.56 -13.00 10.47
N ASN A 21 10.61 -11.67 10.42
CA ASN A 21 10.32 -10.80 11.56
C ASN A 21 9.00 -10.06 11.31
N ARG A 22 7.95 -10.47 12.05
CA ARG A 22 6.60 -9.88 12.04
C ARG A 22 6.01 -9.65 10.64
N GLU A 23 6.33 -10.51 9.66
CA GLU A 23 5.87 -10.40 8.26
C GLU A 23 6.26 -9.09 7.55
N LYS A 24 7.15 -8.27 8.14
CA LYS A 24 7.61 -7.00 7.58
C LYS A 24 9.08 -7.01 7.16
N ASN A 25 9.83 -8.03 7.59
CA ASN A 25 11.24 -8.20 7.23
C ASN A 25 11.57 -9.68 7.08
N ILE A 26 12.57 -9.98 6.26
CA ILE A 26 13.12 -11.33 6.10
C ILE A 26 14.65 -11.27 6.06
N ALA A 27 15.29 -12.21 6.77
CA ALA A 27 16.72 -12.47 6.65
C ALA A 27 16.91 -13.84 6.00
N LEU A 28 17.79 -13.93 5.01
CA LEU A 28 18.15 -15.16 4.32
C LEU A 28 19.64 -15.44 4.51
N ALA A 29 20.02 -16.71 4.65
CA ALA A 29 21.42 -17.09 4.80
C ALA A 29 21.73 -18.44 4.13
N VAL A 30 22.95 -18.55 3.60
CA VAL A 30 23.57 -19.80 3.17
C VAL A 30 24.68 -20.13 4.18
N ILE A 31 24.58 -21.27 4.84
CA ILE A 31 25.56 -21.65 5.87
C ILE A 31 26.89 -22.00 5.21
N GLY A 32 27.94 -21.27 5.56
CA GLY A 32 29.30 -21.48 5.06
C GLY A 32 29.99 -22.70 5.67
N LYS A 33 31.16 -23.06 5.12
CA LYS A 33 32.04 -24.11 5.67
C LYS A 33 32.89 -23.61 6.85
N LYS A 34 33.21 -22.31 6.88
CA LYS A 34 34.01 -21.68 7.94
C LYS A 34 33.11 -21.26 9.12
N PRO A 35 33.63 -21.24 10.36
CA PRO A 35 32.95 -20.64 11.50
C PRO A 35 32.54 -19.19 11.26
N VAL A 36 31.42 -18.77 11.87
CA VAL A 36 30.87 -17.41 11.71
C VAL A 36 31.78 -16.31 12.25
N GLU A 37 32.64 -16.64 13.23
CA GLU A 37 33.65 -15.70 13.77
C GLU A 37 34.66 -15.23 12.72
N ASN A 38 34.80 -15.95 11.60
CA ASN A 38 35.64 -15.56 10.47
C ASN A 38 34.96 -14.55 9.52
N GLY A 39 33.77 -14.08 9.86
CA GLY A 39 33.03 -13.06 9.13
C GLY A 39 31.89 -13.61 8.26
N LEU A 40 31.15 -12.67 7.69
CA LEU A 40 29.95 -12.89 6.87
C LEU A 40 30.01 -11.98 5.64
N ASN A 41 29.51 -12.49 4.51
CA ASN A 41 29.19 -11.65 3.36
C ASN A 41 27.71 -11.27 3.49
N ILE A 42 27.44 -9.97 3.68
CA ILE A 42 26.09 -9.46 3.90
C ILE A 42 25.75 -8.48 2.79
N VAL A 43 24.58 -8.69 2.17
CA VAL A 43 23.89 -7.72 1.32
C VAL A 43 22.55 -7.40 1.98
N VAL A 44 22.20 -6.12 2.01
CA VAL A 44 20.96 -5.63 2.64
C VAL A 44 20.24 -4.71 1.67
N SER A 45 18.95 -4.93 1.52
CA SER A 45 18.02 -4.08 0.76
C SER A 45 16.77 -3.85 1.60
N HIS A 46 16.08 -2.75 1.37
CA HIS A 46 14.77 -2.51 1.97
C HIS A 46 13.64 -2.90 1.01
N ILE A 47 12.46 -3.19 1.56
CA ILE A 47 11.31 -3.72 0.80
C ILE A 47 10.04 -2.88 0.95
N ASP A 48 10.08 -1.87 1.82
CA ASP A 48 9.10 -0.80 1.85
C ASP A 48 9.32 0.17 0.67
N SER A 49 8.25 0.85 0.28
CA SER A 49 8.28 1.86 -0.78
C SER A 49 7.36 3.02 -0.39
N PRO A 50 7.62 4.24 -0.87
CA PRO A 50 6.76 5.39 -0.60
C PRO A 50 5.32 5.14 -1.06
N ARG A 51 4.35 5.44 -0.20
CA ARG A 51 2.92 5.09 -0.36
C ARG A 51 2.00 6.03 0.41
N LEU A 52 0.69 5.78 0.35
CA LEU A 52 -0.30 6.46 1.18
C LEU A 52 -0.90 5.46 2.18
N ASP A 53 -0.68 5.68 3.47
CA ASP A 53 -1.31 4.88 4.51
C ASP A 53 -2.67 5.50 4.88
N LEU A 54 -3.68 4.68 5.16
CA LEU A 54 -4.94 5.20 5.69
C LEU A 54 -4.76 5.68 7.13
N LYS A 55 -5.40 6.79 7.49
CA LYS A 55 -5.46 7.22 8.90
C LYS A 55 -6.28 6.21 9.73
N PRO A 56 -6.12 6.17 11.07
CA PRO A 56 -6.88 5.23 11.93
C PRO A 56 -8.41 5.37 11.83
N ASN A 57 -8.90 6.59 11.58
CA ASN A 57 -10.30 6.87 11.28
C ASN A 57 -10.38 7.47 9.87
N PRO A 58 -10.28 6.64 8.81
CA PRO A 58 -10.06 7.15 7.46
C PRO A 58 -11.37 7.57 6.79
N LEU A 59 -12.47 6.85 7.04
CA LEU A 59 -13.70 7.00 6.29
C LEU A 59 -14.55 8.18 6.76
N TYR A 60 -14.89 9.07 5.84
CA TYR A 60 -15.85 10.14 6.09
C TYR A 60 -16.68 10.45 4.84
N GLU A 61 -17.83 11.09 5.05
CA GLU A 61 -18.66 11.62 3.97
C GLU A 61 -18.46 13.13 3.83
N ASP A 62 -18.09 13.57 2.64
CA ASP A 62 -18.14 14.97 2.24
C ASP A 62 -19.55 15.26 1.72
N LYS A 63 -20.33 15.99 2.54
CA LYS A 63 -21.73 16.29 2.25
C LYS A 63 -21.91 17.31 1.14
N ASP A 64 -20.95 18.22 0.99
CA ASP A 64 -21.01 19.28 -0.02
C ASP A 64 -20.67 18.68 -1.39
N ALA A 65 -19.69 17.79 -1.44
CA ALA A 65 -19.32 17.07 -2.66
C ALA A 65 -20.22 15.85 -2.96
N GLY A 66 -20.96 15.34 -1.98
CA GLY A 66 -21.83 14.17 -2.14
C GLY A 66 -21.06 12.87 -2.39
N VAL A 67 -19.95 12.67 -1.67
CA VAL A 67 -19.05 11.51 -1.83
C VAL A 67 -18.50 11.02 -0.48
N ALA A 68 -18.09 9.76 -0.43
CA ALA A 68 -17.29 9.20 0.66
C ALA A 68 -15.82 9.12 0.29
N LEU A 69 -14.96 9.46 1.24
CA LEU A 69 -13.52 9.58 1.08
C LEU A 69 -12.77 8.82 2.18
N PHE A 70 -11.57 8.32 1.86
CA PHE A 70 -10.59 7.89 2.85
C PHE A 70 -9.52 8.97 3.06
N LYS A 71 -9.33 9.37 4.32
CA LYS A 71 -8.19 10.18 4.74
C LYS A 71 -6.92 9.35 4.75
N THR A 72 -5.87 9.90 4.17
CA THR A 72 -4.56 9.26 4.14
C THR A 72 -3.50 10.08 4.90
N HIS A 73 -2.38 9.44 5.14
CA HIS A 73 -1.12 10.05 5.51
C HIS A 73 -0.03 9.41 4.65
N TYR A 74 0.80 10.22 4.01
CA TYR A 74 1.85 9.67 3.17
C TYR A 74 2.97 9.04 4.01
N TYR A 75 3.54 7.94 3.51
CA TYR A 75 4.71 7.27 4.03
C TYR A 75 5.90 7.53 3.11
N GLY A 76 7.03 7.96 3.68
CA GLY A 76 8.24 8.32 2.93
C GLY A 76 8.17 9.67 2.22
N GLY A 77 9.16 9.95 1.37
CA GLY A 77 9.32 11.23 0.66
C GLY A 77 8.59 11.30 -0.68
N ILE A 78 7.25 11.20 -0.67
CA ILE A 78 6.48 11.23 -1.92
C ILE A 78 6.49 12.61 -2.61
N ARG A 79 6.46 12.61 -3.94
CA ARG A 79 6.01 13.77 -4.72
C ARG A 79 4.49 13.72 -4.84
N LYS A 80 3.80 14.48 -3.97
CA LYS A 80 2.33 14.42 -3.79
C LYS A 80 1.54 14.54 -5.10
N TYR A 81 1.98 15.41 -6.01
CA TYR A 81 1.33 15.63 -7.30
C TYR A 81 1.39 14.43 -8.26
N HIS A 82 2.20 13.39 -8.00
CA HIS A 82 2.15 12.13 -8.77
C HIS A 82 1.00 11.20 -8.34
N TRP A 83 0.39 11.44 -7.19
CA TRP A 83 -0.60 10.54 -6.58
C TRP A 83 -2.05 10.93 -6.88
N VAL A 84 -2.28 12.12 -7.42
CA VAL A 84 -3.60 12.59 -7.87
C VAL A 84 -3.89 12.12 -9.29
N ASN A 85 -5.17 11.87 -9.59
CA ASN A 85 -5.66 11.37 -10.89
C ASN A 85 -4.96 10.10 -11.42
N THR A 86 -4.25 9.37 -10.55
CA THR A 86 -3.64 8.08 -10.84
C THR A 86 -4.52 6.98 -10.26
N PRO A 87 -4.82 5.88 -11.00
CA PRO A 87 -5.50 4.72 -10.44
C PRO A 87 -4.71 4.12 -9.26
N LEU A 88 -5.38 3.93 -8.13
CA LEU A 88 -4.85 3.37 -6.90
C LEU A 88 -5.52 2.03 -6.56
N ALA A 89 -4.73 1.09 -6.06
CA ALA A 89 -5.16 -0.15 -5.44
C ALA A 89 -5.00 -0.05 -3.92
N LEU A 90 -5.83 -0.76 -3.17
CA LEU A 90 -5.74 -0.89 -1.72
C LEU A 90 -5.19 -2.25 -1.33
N HIS A 91 -4.17 -2.24 -0.49
CA HIS A 91 -3.50 -3.41 0.05
C HIS A 91 -3.39 -3.31 1.57
N GLY A 92 -3.32 -4.44 2.25
CA GLY A 92 -2.92 -4.46 3.64
C GLY A 92 -3.61 -5.52 4.47
N LYS A 93 -3.62 -5.31 5.78
CA LYS A 93 -4.18 -6.25 6.76
C LYS A 93 -4.96 -5.50 7.83
N ILE A 94 -6.08 -6.07 8.25
CA ILE A 94 -6.91 -5.61 9.35
C ILE A 94 -6.93 -6.68 10.42
N ILE A 95 -6.72 -6.30 11.68
CA ILE A 95 -6.90 -7.19 12.83
C ILE A 95 -8.25 -6.87 13.48
N LYS A 96 -9.22 -7.75 13.34
CA LYS A 96 -10.55 -7.60 13.94
C LYS A 96 -10.49 -7.73 15.47
N ARG A 97 -11.54 -7.26 16.15
CA ARG A 97 -11.69 -7.39 17.62
C ARG A 97 -11.54 -8.82 18.15
N ASN A 98 -11.93 -9.83 17.38
CA ASN A 98 -11.80 -11.26 17.74
C ASN A 98 -10.38 -11.82 17.52
N GLY A 99 -9.42 -11.01 17.06
CA GLY A 99 -8.05 -11.40 16.73
C GLY A 99 -7.87 -11.98 15.32
N GLU A 100 -8.94 -12.10 14.53
CA GLU A 100 -8.88 -12.56 13.15
C GLU A 100 -8.15 -11.53 12.27
N ALA A 101 -7.18 -12.01 11.50
CA ALA A 101 -6.47 -11.21 10.50
C ALA A 101 -7.15 -11.33 9.14
N VAL A 102 -7.58 -10.20 8.57
CA VAL A 102 -8.16 -10.11 7.23
C VAL A 102 -7.21 -9.37 6.30
N ASN A 103 -6.84 -10.02 5.19
CA ASN A 103 -6.05 -9.38 4.15
C ASN A 103 -6.97 -8.61 3.21
N ILE A 104 -6.61 -7.36 2.92
CA ILE A 104 -7.28 -6.50 1.95
C ILE A 104 -6.40 -6.43 0.71
N LYS A 105 -7.02 -6.70 -0.45
CA LYS A 105 -6.45 -6.54 -1.78
C LYS A 105 -7.59 -6.18 -2.72
N ILE A 106 -7.59 -4.95 -3.25
CA ILE A 106 -8.64 -4.41 -4.13
C ILE A 106 -7.99 -3.55 -5.21
N GLY A 107 -8.37 -3.76 -6.47
CA GLY A 107 -7.94 -2.92 -7.59
C GLY A 107 -6.73 -3.48 -8.33
N GLU A 108 -6.48 -4.78 -8.16
CA GLU A 108 -5.34 -5.48 -8.79
C GLU A 108 -5.78 -6.32 -9.99
N ASN A 109 -7.01 -6.83 -9.97
CA ASN A 109 -7.58 -7.54 -11.10
C ASN A 109 -8.37 -6.59 -11.99
N SER A 110 -8.44 -6.88 -13.29
CA SER A 110 -9.11 -6.02 -14.28
C SER A 110 -10.63 -5.89 -14.09
N ASP A 111 -11.24 -6.82 -13.37
CA ASP A 111 -12.66 -6.84 -13.03
C ASP A 111 -12.96 -6.15 -11.68
N GLU A 112 -11.94 -5.69 -10.96
CA GLU A 112 -12.08 -4.97 -9.69
C GLU A 112 -12.09 -3.45 -9.89
N PRO A 113 -12.79 -2.70 -9.01
CA PRO A 113 -12.69 -1.25 -9.01
C PRO A 113 -11.31 -0.80 -8.53
N VAL A 114 -10.87 0.33 -9.06
CA VAL A 114 -9.72 1.10 -8.58
C VAL A 114 -10.19 2.41 -7.96
N PHE A 115 -9.30 3.06 -7.22
CA PHE A 115 -9.59 4.31 -6.54
C PHE A 115 -8.78 5.46 -7.14
N ILE A 116 -9.16 6.70 -6.87
CA ILE A 116 -8.41 7.88 -7.29
C ILE A 116 -8.42 8.96 -6.20
N ILE A 117 -7.45 9.84 -6.24
CA ILE A 117 -7.50 11.14 -5.54
C ILE A 117 -7.78 12.19 -6.62
N PRO A 118 -8.98 12.81 -6.65
CA PRO A 118 -9.31 13.77 -7.68
C PRO A 118 -8.51 15.06 -7.52
N ASP A 119 -7.88 15.54 -8.59
CA ASP A 119 -7.26 16.87 -8.63
C ASP A 119 -8.23 17.94 -9.15
N LEU A 120 -7.93 19.20 -8.83
CA LEU A 120 -8.70 20.34 -9.31
C LEU A 120 -8.46 20.55 -10.81
N LEU A 121 -9.56 20.67 -11.56
CA LEU A 121 -9.51 20.93 -12.99
C LEU A 121 -8.83 22.29 -13.31
N PRO A 122 -8.12 22.39 -14.46
CA PRO A 122 -7.28 23.55 -14.78
C PRO A 122 -8.06 24.87 -14.90
N HIS A 123 -9.34 24.83 -15.28
CA HIS A 123 -10.17 26.03 -15.40
C HIS A 123 -10.41 26.75 -14.07
N LEU A 124 -10.23 26.06 -12.93
CA LEU A 124 -10.41 26.62 -11.58
C LEU A 124 -9.12 26.63 -10.75
N SER A 125 -8.05 25.99 -11.22
CA SER A 125 -6.79 25.83 -10.47
C SER A 125 -5.96 27.11 -10.37
N LYS A 126 -6.10 28.04 -11.34
CA LYS A 126 -5.27 29.25 -11.48
C LYS A 126 -5.04 30.07 -10.20
N ASN A 127 -6.09 30.26 -9.40
CA ASN A 127 -6.01 31.05 -8.17
C ASN A 127 -5.92 30.19 -6.89
N LEU A 128 -6.14 28.89 -6.99
CA LEU A 128 -6.26 27.98 -5.84
C LEU A 128 -5.05 27.06 -5.67
N GLN A 129 -4.45 26.61 -6.77
CA GLN A 129 -3.34 25.64 -6.79
C GLN A 129 -2.13 26.13 -7.60
N ASP A 130 -2.32 26.72 -8.78
CA ASP A 130 -1.20 27.02 -9.72
C ASP A 130 -0.15 28.00 -9.17
N LYS A 131 -0.53 28.83 -8.19
CA LYS A 131 0.37 29.80 -7.54
C LYS A 131 1.19 29.19 -6.40
N ARG A 132 0.89 27.96 -5.98
CA ARG A 132 1.62 27.27 -4.91
C ARG A 132 2.98 26.82 -5.43
N LYS A 133 3.97 26.74 -4.55
CA LYS A 133 5.26 26.13 -4.90
C LYS A 133 5.06 24.64 -5.13
N LEU A 134 5.87 24.02 -5.99
CA LEU A 134 5.72 22.60 -6.38
C LEU A 134 5.54 21.63 -5.19
N PRO A 135 6.27 21.73 -4.06
CA PRO A 135 6.07 20.86 -2.89
C PRO A 135 4.71 21.01 -2.20
N GLU A 136 4.04 22.14 -2.42
CA GLU A 136 2.74 22.52 -1.85
C GLU A 136 1.63 22.54 -2.91
N GLY A 137 1.94 22.25 -4.18
CA GLY A 137 0.96 22.20 -5.27
C GLY A 137 -0.25 21.36 -4.87
N ILE A 138 0.04 20.17 -4.33
CA ILE A 138 -0.91 19.33 -3.59
C ILE A 138 -0.42 19.22 -2.14
N LYS A 139 -1.29 19.49 -1.18
CA LYS A 139 -1.01 19.35 0.25
C LYS A 139 -1.24 17.90 0.71
N GLY A 140 -0.63 17.50 1.83
CA GLY A 140 -0.79 16.12 2.31
C GLY A 140 -2.24 15.84 2.73
N GLU A 141 -2.89 16.83 3.31
CA GLU A 141 -4.28 16.82 3.75
C GLU A 141 -5.28 16.78 2.59
N GLU A 142 -4.84 17.09 1.37
CA GLU A 142 -5.64 17.03 0.14
C GLU A 142 -5.61 15.62 -0.49
N LEU A 143 -4.77 14.70 0.00
CA LEU A 143 -4.64 13.33 -0.51
C LEU A 143 -5.74 12.40 0.03
N ASN A 144 -7.01 12.76 -0.21
CA ASN A 144 -8.16 11.95 0.20
C ASN A 144 -8.64 11.09 -0.98
N ILE A 145 -8.75 9.79 -0.75
CA ILE A 145 -9.10 8.81 -1.80
C ILE A 145 -10.62 8.73 -1.93
N LEU A 146 -11.14 8.88 -3.16
CA LEU A 146 -12.55 8.69 -3.46
C LEU A 146 -12.93 7.21 -3.42
N VAL A 147 -13.88 6.85 -2.55
CA VAL A 147 -14.28 5.45 -2.32
C VAL A 147 -15.75 5.14 -2.53
N GLY A 148 -16.61 6.15 -2.69
CA GLY A 148 -18.00 5.93 -3.03
C GLY A 148 -18.80 7.21 -3.23
N SER A 149 -19.94 7.09 -3.91
CA SER A 149 -20.88 8.20 -4.15
C SER A 149 -22.34 7.75 -4.10
N MET A 150 -22.62 6.45 -4.05
CA MET A 150 -23.98 5.92 -4.05
C MET A 150 -24.51 5.79 -2.62
N PRO A 151 -25.62 6.47 -2.26
CA PRO A 151 -26.18 6.42 -0.92
C PRO A 151 -27.03 5.17 -0.69
N VAL A 152 -27.18 4.76 0.58
CA VAL A 152 -28.24 3.82 0.97
C VAL A 152 -29.64 4.43 0.74
N LYS A 153 -30.64 3.57 0.53
CA LYS A 153 -32.02 3.98 0.25
C LYS A 153 -32.75 4.56 1.46
N ASP A 154 -32.31 4.23 2.68
CA ASP A 154 -32.98 4.69 3.89
C ASP A 154 -32.90 6.21 4.01
N LYS A 155 -34.08 6.85 4.17
CA LYS A 155 -34.18 8.30 4.26
C LYS A 155 -33.75 8.85 5.61
N ASN A 156 -33.82 8.05 6.67
CA ASN A 156 -33.69 8.50 8.06
C ASN A 156 -32.24 8.48 8.57
N VAL A 157 -31.31 7.95 7.79
CA VAL A 157 -29.92 7.79 8.21
C VAL A 157 -29.06 8.97 7.73
N LYS A 158 -28.18 9.45 8.60
CA LYS A 158 -27.14 10.44 8.27
C LYS A 158 -25.94 9.73 7.64
N GLU A 159 -25.17 10.41 6.80
CA GLU A 159 -23.97 9.86 6.15
C GLU A 159 -24.24 8.60 5.30
N LYS A 160 -25.20 8.72 4.37
CA LYS A 160 -25.76 7.58 3.63
C LYS A 160 -24.77 6.90 2.69
N ILE A 161 -23.82 7.65 2.15
CA ILE A 161 -22.79 7.13 1.24
C ILE A 161 -21.71 6.42 2.07
N LYS A 162 -21.30 7.02 3.19
CA LYS A 162 -20.38 6.36 4.14
C LYS A 162 -20.94 5.01 4.59
N ILE A 163 -22.23 4.95 4.93
CA ILE A 163 -22.87 3.71 5.36
C ILE A 163 -22.92 2.69 4.22
N ALA A 164 -23.22 3.10 2.98
CA ALA A 164 -23.17 2.20 1.84
C ALA A 164 -21.76 1.60 1.63
N VAL A 165 -20.70 2.40 1.82
CA VAL A 165 -19.32 1.91 1.78
C VAL A 165 -19.06 0.90 2.91
N LEU A 166 -19.50 1.20 4.14
CA LEU A 166 -19.37 0.27 5.27
C LEU A 166 -20.15 -1.03 5.06
N GLU A 167 -21.36 -0.99 4.50
CA GLU A 167 -22.15 -2.18 4.16
C GLU A 167 -21.41 -3.05 3.13
N ASN A 168 -20.79 -2.45 2.12
CA ASN A 168 -19.99 -3.18 1.12
C ASN A 168 -18.74 -3.82 1.74
N LEU A 169 -18.03 -3.09 2.59
CA LEU A 169 -16.86 -3.60 3.31
C LEU A 169 -17.23 -4.72 4.28
N ASN A 170 -18.34 -4.56 5.00
CA ASN A 170 -18.85 -5.57 5.90
C ASN A 170 -19.29 -6.83 5.15
N LYS A 171 -20.00 -6.67 4.02
CA LYS A 171 -20.42 -7.81 3.20
C LYS A 171 -19.24 -8.58 2.61
N LYS A 172 -18.17 -7.89 2.16
CA LYS A 172 -17.01 -8.54 1.51
C LYS A 172 -16.00 -9.09 2.51
N TYR A 173 -15.75 -8.39 3.61
CA TYR A 173 -14.65 -8.69 4.54
C TYR A 173 -15.08 -8.93 5.99
N GLY A 174 -16.35 -8.69 6.31
CA GLY A 174 -16.89 -8.80 7.67
C GLY A 174 -16.30 -7.76 8.62
N ILE A 175 -15.85 -6.61 8.11
CA ILE A 175 -15.26 -5.54 8.93
C ILE A 175 -16.28 -4.46 9.27
N THR A 176 -16.00 -3.72 10.33
CA THR A 176 -16.74 -2.57 10.81
C THR A 176 -15.87 -1.32 10.78
N GLU A 177 -16.44 -0.15 11.03
CA GLU A 177 -15.67 1.10 11.05
C GLU A 177 -14.56 1.09 12.12
N GLU A 178 -14.82 0.51 13.30
CA GLU A 178 -13.84 0.45 14.38
C GLU A 178 -12.61 -0.40 14.03
N ASP A 179 -12.75 -1.38 13.12
CA ASP A 179 -11.64 -2.25 12.73
C ASP A 179 -10.55 -1.48 11.94
N PHE A 180 -10.82 -0.27 11.43
CA PHE A 180 -9.79 0.58 10.82
C PHE A 180 -8.70 1.03 11.82
N VAL A 181 -9.00 1.08 13.12
CA VAL A 181 -8.03 1.51 14.14
C VAL A 181 -6.86 0.54 14.24
N SER A 182 -7.12 -0.75 14.02
CA SER A 182 -6.14 -1.85 14.02
C SER A 182 -5.77 -2.32 12.61
N ALA A 183 -5.91 -1.42 11.63
CA ALA A 183 -5.61 -1.69 10.24
C ALA A 183 -4.26 -1.10 9.81
N GLU A 184 -3.54 -1.87 9.01
CA GLU A 184 -2.42 -1.39 8.21
C GLU A 184 -2.86 -1.45 6.75
N LEU A 185 -3.48 -0.38 6.26
CA LEU A 185 -3.95 -0.27 4.88
C LEU A 185 -3.15 0.78 4.12
N GLU A 186 -2.73 0.39 2.93
CA GLU A 186 -1.82 1.08 2.05
C GLU A 186 -2.51 1.27 0.69
N ALA A 187 -2.54 2.50 0.19
CA ALA A 187 -2.89 2.79 -1.19
C ALA A 187 -1.62 2.97 -2.02
N VAL A 188 -1.58 2.25 -3.15
CA VAL A 188 -0.45 2.21 -4.09
C VAL A 188 -0.97 2.34 -5.52
N PRO A 189 -0.15 2.77 -6.49
CA PRO A 189 -0.57 2.77 -7.89
C PRO A 189 -1.03 1.38 -8.35
N ALA A 190 -2.20 1.31 -8.99
CA ALA A 190 -2.78 0.07 -9.53
C ALA A 190 -2.12 -0.37 -10.86
N THR A 191 -0.96 0.21 -11.20
CA THR A 191 -0.28 -0.07 -12.47
C THR A 191 0.62 -1.30 -12.32
N THR A 192 0.46 -2.24 -13.25
CA THR A 192 1.32 -3.41 -13.34
C THR A 192 2.68 -3.06 -13.96
N PRO A 193 3.78 -3.75 -13.62
CA PRO A 193 5.07 -3.61 -14.30
C PRO A 193 4.97 -3.80 -15.82
N ARG A 194 5.67 -2.97 -16.60
CA ARG A 194 5.70 -3.03 -18.07
C ARG A 194 7.08 -2.70 -18.66
N GLU A 195 7.33 -3.18 -19.87
CA GLU A 195 8.44 -2.70 -20.70
C GLU A 195 8.23 -1.23 -21.10
N ILE A 196 9.30 -0.44 -21.13
CA ILE A 196 9.30 0.99 -21.47
C ILE A 196 10.29 1.25 -22.62
N GLY A 197 9.90 2.14 -23.54
CA GLY A 197 10.68 2.49 -24.74
C GLY A 197 10.29 1.69 -25.98
N PHE A 198 10.59 2.22 -27.16
CA PHE A 198 10.31 1.54 -28.44
C PHE A 198 11.08 0.21 -28.58
N ASP A 199 12.24 0.14 -27.95
CA ASP A 199 13.15 -1.01 -27.92
C ASP A 199 12.88 -1.97 -26.74
N LYS A 200 11.96 -1.61 -25.84
CA LYS A 200 11.61 -2.39 -24.64
C LYS A 200 12.81 -2.67 -23.72
N SER A 201 13.84 -1.82 -23.74
CA SER A 201 15.08 -2.05 -22.98
C SER A 201 14.95 -1.78 -21.48
N MET A 202 13.86 -1.15 -21.04
CA MET A 202 13.64 -0.74 -19.65
C MET A 202 12.36 -1.36 -19.07
N ILE A 203 12.31 -1.45 -17.74
CA ILE A 203 11.11 -1.85 -16.99
C ILE A 203 10.62 -0.67 -16.17
N GLY A 204 9.35 -0.34 -16.28
CA GLY A 204 8.66 0.65 -15.43
C GLY A 204 7.72 -0.07 -14.47
N ALA A 205 7.87 0.21 -13.17
CA ALA A 205 7.02 -0.37 -12.13
C ALA A 205 7.00 0.52 -10.87
N TYR A 206 5.90 0.48 -10.12
CA TYR A 206 5.86 1.04 -8.77
C TYR A 206 6.74 0.22 -7.81
N GLY A 207 7.42 0.91 -6.89
CA GLY A 207 8.19 0.29 -5.82
C GLY A 207 9.50 -0.37 -6.28
N GLN A 208 10.06 0.03 -7.42
CA GLN A 208 11.42 -0.42 -7.82
C GLN A 208 12.45 -0.07 -6.74
N ASP A 209 12.29 1.09 -6.09
CA ASP A 209 13.02 1.51 -4.91
C ASP A 209 12.49 0.80 -3.64
N ASP A 210 13.23 -0.08 -2.97
CA ASP A 210 14.49 -0.76 -3.35
C ASP A 210 14.24 -2.25 -3.69
N ARG A 211 13.00 -2.58 -4.04
CA ARG A 211 12.59 -3.96 -4.32
C ARG A 211 13.34 -4.58 -5.49
N ILE A 212 13.89 -3.78 -6.41
CA ILE A 212 14.76 -4.27 -7.48
C ILE A 212 16.05 -4.87 -6.92
N CYS A 213 16.70 -4.21 -5.96
CA CYS A 213 17.90 -4.72 -5.31
C CYS A 213 17.56 -5.87 -4.37
N ALA A 214 16.41 -5.82 -3.68
CA ALA A 214 15.94 -6.94 -2.86
C ALA A 214 15.73 -8.20 -3.71
N TYR A 215 15.14 -8.07 -4.90
CA TYR A 215 14.97 -9.18 -5.85
C TYR A 215 16.32 -9.68 -6.37
N ALA A 216 17.21 -8.80 -6.81
CA ALA A 216 18.54 -9.18 -7.28
C ALA A 216 19.36 -9.89 -6.19
N SER A 217 19.31 -9.39 -4.96
CA SER A 217 19.94 -9.98 -3.78
C SER A 217 19.38 -11.36 -3.48
N LEU A 218 18.06 -11.54 -3.52
CA LEU A 218 17.41 -12.83 -3.32
C LEU A 218 17.84 -13.85 -4.40
N MET A 219 17.90 -13.43 -5.66
CA MET A 219 18.28 -14.30 -6.77
C MET A 219 19.76 -14.70 -6.75
N ALA A 220 20.63 -13.87 -6.16
CA ALA A 220 22.05 -14.16 -6.01
C ALA A 220 22.36 -15.19 -4.90
N ILE A 221 21.46 -15.36 -3.91
CA ILE A 221 21.66 -16.19 -2.71
C ILE A 221 21.08 -17.60 -2.91
#